data_AF-A6GU01-F1
#
_entry.id   AF-A6GU01-F1
#
_cell.length_a   1.000
_cell.length_b   1.000
_cell.length_c   1.000
_cell.angle_alpha   90.00
_cell.angle_beta   90.00
_cell.angle_gamma   90.00
#
_symmetry.space_group_name_H-M   'P 1'
#
loop_
_entity.id
_entity.type
_entity.pdbx_description
1 polymer ?
#
loop_
_entity_poly.entity_id
_entity_poly.type
_entity_poly.pdbx_seq_one_letter_code
_entity_poly.pdbx_strand_id
1 'polypeptide(L)'
;MATCALSVGVVHAQATQFVVKDIEVEGLRRTEAGTVFSYLPIRVGDTFTDEKALQAIRSLFATGFFEDVKISAKGDVLVVTVVERPAIASVEINGTKEFDKETLKEALKGVGIGESLIFDKSLL
;
A
#
# COMPACT_ATOMS: atom_id res chain seq x y z
N MET A 1 6.73 -17.79 55.20
CA MET A 1 6.48 -16.64 54.32
C MET A 1 6.95 -17.02 52.92
N ALA A 2 6.00 -17.19 51.99
CA ALA A 2 6.22 -17.75 50.67
C ALA A 2 6.63 -16.68 49.67
N THR A 3 7.75 -16.88 48.97
CA THR A 3 8.21 -16.04 47.85
C THR A 3 7.64 -16.59 46.54
N CYS A 4 6.65 -15.90 45.96
CA CYS A 4 6.17 -16.14 44.60
C CYS A 4 7.16 -15.56 43.60
N ALA A 5 7.80 -16.43 42.80
CA ALA A 5 8.56 -16.03 41.62
C ALA A 5 7.59 -15.81 40.44
N LEU A 6 7.53 -14.57 39.92
CA LEU A 6 6.81 -14.24 38.69
C LEU A 6 7.69 -14.60 37.49
N SER A 7 7.35 -15.68 36.79
CA SER A 7 7.90 -16.01 35.48
C SER A 7 7.19 -15.19 34.40
N VAL A 8 7.88 -14.18 33.86
CA VAL A 8 7.43 -13.42 32.68
C VAL A 8 7.62 -14.30 31.44
N GLY A 9 6.51 -14.83 30.91
CA GLY A 9 6.49 -15.53 29.63
C GLY A 9 6.67 -14.54 28.49
N VAL A 10 7.85 -14.56 27.85
CA VAL A 10 8.11 -13.79 26.63
C VAL A 10 7.45 -14.51 25.46
N VAL A 11 6.30 -14.00 25.02
CA VAL A 11 5.61 -14.46 23.81
C VAL A 11 6.39 -13.94 22.61
N HIS A 12 7.23 -14.80 22.01
CA HIS A 12 7.90 -14.48 20.76
C HIS A 12 6.86 -14.58 19.63
N ALA A 13 6.41 -13.43 19.13
CA ALA A 13 5.65 -13.37 17.89
C ALA A 13 6.54 -13.94 16.76
N GLN A 14 6.21 -15.14 16.31
CA GLN A 14 6.90 -15.81 15.21
C GLN A 14 6.49 -15.09 13.92
N ALA A 15 7.31 -14.14 13.47
CA ALA A 15 7.19 -13.58 12.12
C ALA A 15 7.32 -14.75 11.13
N THR A 16 6.25 -15.02 10.37
CA THR A 16 6.19 -16.21 9.51
C THR A 16 6.93 -15.91 8.22
N GLN A 17 8.25 -16.06 8.24
CA GLN A 17 9.09 -15.88 7.07
C GLN A 17 9.11 -17.16 6.25
N PHE A 18 8.82 -17.07 4.95
CA PHE A 18 8.90 -18.21 4.03
C PHE A 18 9.41 -17.76 2.66
N VAL A 19 9.88 -18.71 1.85
CA VAL A 19 10.34 -18.42 0.48
C VAL A 19 9.16 -18.57 -0.48
N VAL A 20 8.85 -17.51 -1.22
CA VAL A 20 7.77 -17.51 -2.20
C VAL A 20 8.15 -18.42 -3.36
N LYS A 21 7.42 -19.52 -3.55
CA LYS A 21 7.61 -20.42 -4.70
C LYS A 21 6.72 -20.06 -5.87
N ASP A 22 5.57 -19.45 -5.59
CA ASP A 22 4.61 -19.04 -6.61
C ASP A 22 3.79 -17.85 -6.11
N ILE A 23 3.27 -17.05 -7.04
CA ILE A 23 2.42 -15.90 -6.74
C ILE A 23 1.15 -15.98 -7.58
N GLU A 24 0.02 -16.16 -6.92
CA GLU A 24 -1.31 -16.16 -7.54
C GLU A 24 -1.99 -14.82 -7.30
N VAL A 25 -2.60 -14.24 -8.33
CA VAL A 25 -3.36 -12.99 -8.22
C VAL A 25 -4.82 -13.26 -8.55
N GLU A 26 -5.71 -12.89 -7.62
CA GLU A 26 -7.15 -13.11 -7.72
C GLU A 26 -7.92 -11.79 -7.69
N GLY A 27 -9.13 -11.78 -8.27
CA GLY A 27 -10.04 -10.62 -8.24
C GLY A 27 -9.77 -9.56 -9.30
N LEU A 28 -8.83 -9.83 -10.22
CA LEU A 28 -8.64 -9.04 -11.42
C LEU A 28 -9.83 -9.18 -12.37
N ARG A 29 -10.26 -8.06 -12.95
CA ARG A 29 -11.36 -8.01 -13.92
C ARG A 29 -10.94 -7.37 -15.23
N ARG A 30 -10.30 -6.21 -15.17
CA ARG A 30 -9.85 -5.46 -16.36
C ARG A 30 -8.33 -5.32 -16.40
N THR A 31 -7.67 -5.44 -15.26
CA THR A 31 -6.22 -5.31 -15.14
C THR A 31 -5.56 -6.67 -15.36
N GLU A 32 -4.54 -6.73 -16.20
CA GLU A 32 -3.75 -7.95 -16.37
C GLU A 32 -2.87 -8.23 -15.15
N ALA A 33 -2.64 -9.51 -14.84
CA ALA A 33 -1.77 -9.91 -13.73
C ALA A 33 -0.34 -9.35 -13.90
N GLY A 34 0.16 -9.24 -15.13
CA GLY A 34 1.46 -8.63 -15.45
C GLY A 34 1.65 -7.22 -14.89
N THR A 35 0.58 -6.43 -14.89
CA THR A 35 0.58 -5.07 -14.36
C THR A 35 0.72 -5.09 -12.84
N VAL A 36 0.03 -6.00 -12.15
CA VAL A 36 0.13 -6.16 -10.69
C VAL A 36 1.55 -6.58 -10.29
N PHE A 37 2.14 -7.53 -11.02
CA PHE A 37 3.53 -7.95 -10.80
C PHE A 37 4.55 -6.81 -10.98
N SER A 38 4.25 -5.82 -11.82
CA SER A 38 5.13 -4.65 -12.01
C SER A 38 5.15 -3.71 -10.80
N TYR A 39 4.08 -3.69 -10.01
CA TYR A 39 3.96 -2.85 -8.81
C TYR A 39 4.21 -3.61 -7.51
N LEU A 40 4.26 -4.94 -7.56
CA LEU A 40 4.50 -5.78 -6.40
C LEU A 40 6.01 -5.84 -6.09
N PRO A 41 6.47 -5.39 -4.91
CA PRO A 41 7.89 -5.43 -4.51
C PRO A 41 8.32 -6.82 -4.01
N ILE A 42 7.67 -7.89 -4.51
CA ILE A 42 7.89 -9.28 -4.10
C ILE A 42 7.92 -10.12 -5.37
N ARG A 43 8.94 -10.97 -5.51
CA ARG A 43 9.10 -11.88 -6.64
C ARG A 43 9.14 -13.33 -6.18
N VAL A 44 8.90 -14.25 -7.11
CA VAL A 44 9.16 -15.67 -6.89
C VAL A 44 10.64 -15.86 -6.56
N GLY A 45 10.92 -16.60 -5.50
CA GLY A 45 12.25 -16.80 -4.92
C GLY A 45 12.61 -15.83 -3.81
N ASP A 46 11.83 -14.76 -3.60
CA ASP A 46 12.07 -13.85 -2.47
C ASP A 46 11.60 -14.45 -1.15
N THR A 47 12.29 -14.08 -0.06
CA THR A 47 11.76 -14.29 1.28
C THR A 47 10.60 -13.32 1.52
N PHE A 48 9.41 -13.87 1.75
CA PHE A 48 8.25 -13.15 2.23
C PHE A 48 8.39 -12.88 3.73
N THR A 49 8.09 -11.66 4.13
CA THR A 49 8.04 -11.21 5.52
C THR A 49 6.82 -10.31 5.71
N ASP A 50 6.35 -10.16 6.95
CA ASP A 50 5.22 -9.29 7.26
C ASP A 50 5.47 -7.83 6.84
N GLU A 51 6.73 -7.37 6.94
CA GLU A 51 7.15 -6.04 6.47
C GLU A 51 6.99 -5.90 4.96
N LYS A 52 7.42 -6.91 4.18
CA LYS A 52 7.23 -6.91 2.72
C LYS A 52 5.75 -6.98 2.35
N ALA A 53 4.93 -7.71 3.11
CA ALA A 53 3.49 -7.74 2.92
C ALA A 53 2.88 -6.34 3.06
N LEU A 54 3.24 -5.62 4.13
CA LEU A 54 2.79 -4.25 4.36
C LEU A 54 3.28 -3.29 3.27
N GLN A 55 4.53 -3.44 2.83
CA GLN A 55 5.08 -2.64 1.73
C GLN A 55 4.32 -2.90 0.42
N ALA A 56 4.07 -4.17 0.09
CA ALA A 56 3.33 -4.57 -1.10
C ALA A 56 1.91 -4.01 -1.12
N ILE A 57 1.18 -4.11 0.00
CA ILE A 57 -0.16 -3.53 0.15
C ILE A 57 -0.08 -2.02 -0.10
N ARG A 58 0.84 -1.31 0.54
CA ARG A 58 1.00 0.15 0.35
C ARG A 58 1.32 0.52 -1.09
N SER A 59 2.22 -0.20 -1.74
CA SER A 59 2.59 0.03 -3.14
C SER A 59 1.38 -0.16 -4.07
N LEU A 60 0.59 -1.22 -3.87
CA LEU A 60 -0.61 -1.48 -4.67
C LEU A 60 -1.69 -0.43 -4.42
N PHE A 61 -1.93 -0.02 -3.17
CA PHE A 61 -2.85 1.07 -2.86
C PHE A 61 -2.40 2.42 -3.45
N ALA A 62 -1.10 2.70 -3.44
CA ALA A 62 -0.54 3.94 -3.99
C ALA A 62 -0.75 4.08 -5.50
N THR A 63 -0.94 2.98 -6.24
CA THR A 63 -1.30 3.03 -7.67
C THR A 63 -2.67 3.65 -7.92
N GLY A 64 -3.59 3.53 -6.95
CA GLY A 64 -4.97 3.94 -7.11
C GLY A 64 -5.78 3.06 -8.08
N PHE A 65 -5.37 1.83 -8.38
CA PHE A 65 -6.18 0.92 -9.19
C PHE A 65 -7.10 0.03 -8.36
N PHE A 66 -6.77 -0.18 -7.08
CA PHE A 66 -7.47 -1.14 -6.22
C PHE A 66 -8.17 -0.43 -5.05
N GLU A 67 -9.38 -0.89 -4.74
CA GLU A 67 -10.18 -0.45 -3.58
C GLU A 67 -9.74 -1.18 -2.33
N ASP A 68 -9.50 -2.48 -2.47
CA ASP A 68 -9.07 -3.36 -1.40
C ASP A 68 -7.98 -4.31 -1.91
N VAL A 69 -7.01 -4.59 -1.05
CA VAL A 69 -5.86 -5.46 -1.34
C VAL A 69 -5.61 -6.34 -0.13
N LYS A 70 -5.72 -7.64 -0.33
CA LYS A 70 -5.46 -8.66 0.68
C LYS A 70 -4.36 -9.59 0.21
N ILE A 71 -3.38 -9.79 1.07
CA ILE A 71 -2.28 -10.74 0.84
C ILE A 71 -2.46 -11.88 1.82
N SER A 72 -2.37 -13.11 1.32
CA SER A 72 -2.48 -14.33 2.13
C SER A 72 -1.41 -15.33 1.70
N ALA A 73 -0.82 -16.01 2.67
CA ALA A 73 0.15 -17.07 2.42
C ALA A 73 -0.53 -18.42 2.55
N LYS A 74 -0.41 -19.27 1.53
CA LYS A 74 -0.93 -20.65 1.54
C LYS A 74 0.24 -21.61 1.31
N GLY A 75 0.90 -21.98 2.41
CA GLY A 75 2.17 -22.71 2.35
C GLY A 75 3.26 -21.82 1.73
N ASP A 76 3.84 -22.25 0.62
CA ASP A 76 4.88 -21.50 -0.10
C ASP A 76 4.31 -20.61 -1.23
N VAL A 77 2.98 -20.55 -1.39
CA VAL A 77 2.31 -19.76 -2.44
C VAL A 77 1.76 -18.48 -1.84
N LEU A 78 2.08 -17.35 -2.48
CA LEU A 78 1.55 -16.05 -2.13
C LEU A 78 0.27 -15.78 -2.93
N VAL A 79 -0.86 -15.67 -2.25
CA VAL A 79 -2.15 -15.34 -2.87
C VAL A 79 -2.43 -13.86 -2.63
N VAL A 80 -2.52 -13.09 -3.71
CA VAL A 80 -2.84 -11.67 -3.71
C VAL A 80 -4.25 -11.48 -4.24
N THR A 81 -5.20 -11.29 -3.33
CA THR A 81 -6.59 -11.00 -3.69
C THR A 81 -6.77 -9.49 -3.77
N VAL A 82 -7.22 -8.97 -4.91
CA VAL A 82 -7.47 -7.54 -5.11
C VAL A 82 -8.92 -7.29 -5.51
N VAL A 83 -9.43 -6.12 -5.13
CA VAL A 83 -10.70 -5.59 -5.63
C VAL A 83 -10.38 -4.36 -6.44
N GLU A 84 -10.57 -4.43 -7.76
CA GLU A 84 -10.36 -3.26 -8.64
C GLU A 84 -11.35 -2.15 -8.32
N ARG A 85 -10.87 -0.90 -8.29
CA ARG A 85 -11.77 0.25 -8.20
C ARG A 85 -12.60 0.32 -9.47
N PRO A 86 -13.93 0.42 -9.37
CA PRO A 86 -14.73 0.75 -10.53
C PRO A 86 -14.22 2.10 -11.08
N ALA A 87 -13.94 2.15 -12.38
CA ALA A 87 -13.57 3.41 -13.02
C ALA A 87 -14.69 4.41 -12.73
N ILE A 88 -14.38 5.50 -12.02
CA ILE A 88 -15.38 6.52 -11.70
C ILE A 88 -15.79 7.16 -13.03
N ALA A 89 -16.95 6.78 -13.56
CA ALA A 89 -17.51 7.34 -14.78
C ALA A 89 -17.99 8.79 -14.60
N SER A 90 -18.19 9.26 -13.36
CA SER A 90 -18.39 10.66 -12.99
C SER A 90 -18.29 10.83 -11.48
N VAL A 91 -17.52 11.81 -11.03
CA VAL A 91 -17.65 12.36 -9.67
C VAL A 91 -18.71 13.45 -9.75
N GLU A 92 -19.96 13.13 -9.41
CA GLU A 92 -20.97 14.15 -9.14
C GLU A 92 -20.72 14.75 -7.75
N ILE A 93 -20.10 15.93 -7.73
CA ILE A 93 -19.96 16.74 -6.52
C ILE A 93 -21.34 17.33 -6.20
N ASN A 94 -22.11 16.64 -5.37
CA ASN A 94 -23.28 17.23 -4.73
C ASN A 94 -22.85 17.96 -3.46
N GLY A 95 -22.62 19.28 -3.59
CA GLY A 95 -22.60 20.22 -2.47
C GLY A 95 -21.22 20.67 -1.97
N THR A 96 -20.71 21.76 -2.54
CA THR A 96 -20.34 22.97 -1.79
C THR A 96 -20.63 24.17 -2.69
N LYS A 97 -21.72 24.88 -2.42
CA LYS A 97 -21.74 26.31 -2.69
C LYS A 97 -20.62 26.93 -1.83
N GLU A 98 -19.94 27.93 -2.38
CA GLU A 98 -19.18 28.97 -1.65
C GLU A 98 -17.64 29.07 -1.78
N PHE A 99 -16.95 28.39 -2.72
CA PHE A 99 -15.56 28.82 -3.00
C PHE A 99 -15.19 28.79 -4.49
N ASP A 100 -14.84 29.97 -5.01
CA ASP A 100 -14.37 30.21 -6.37
C ASP A 100 -13.04 29.47 -6.64
N LYS A 101 -13.06 28.65 -7.69
CA LYS A 101 -11.93 27.77 -8.11
C LYS A 101 -10.68 28.55 -8.54
N GLU A 102 -10.81 29.86 -8.74
CA GLU A 102 -9.71 30.74 -9.14
C GLU A 102 -8.81 31.09 -7.95
N THR A 103 -9.38 31.37 -6.78
CA THR A 103 -8.66 31.70 -5.55
C THR A 103 -7.77 30.54 -5.04
N LEU A 104 -8.22 29.29 -5.25
CA LEU A 104 -7.45 28.10 -4.88
C LEU A 104 -6.21 27.89 -5.75
N LYS A 105 -6.24 28.30 -7.03
CA LYS A 105 -5.08 28.22 -7.93
C LYS A 105 -4.04 29.30 -7.62
N GLU A 106 -4.46 30.48 -7.18
CA GLU A 106 -3.55 31.55 -6.76
C GLU A 106 -2.84 31.21 -5.44
N ALA A 107 -3.54 30.60 -4.48
CA ALA A 107 -2.94 30.17 -3.21
C ALA A 107 -1.82 29.12 -3.39
N LEU A 108 -1.94 28.23 -4.36
CA LEU A 108 -0.94 27.18 -4.64
C LEU A 108 0.33 27.72 -5.33
N LYS A 109 0.24 28.83 -6.08
CA LYS A 109 1.43 29.52 -6.64
C LYS A 109 2.27 30.21 -5.57
N GLY A 110 1.65 30.68 -4.48
CA GLY A 110 2.36 31.35 -3.38
C GLY A 110 3.23 30.44 -2.52
N VAL A 111 2.98 29.12 -2.55
CA VAL A 111 3.71 28.11 -1.75
C VAL A 111 4.86 27.47 -2.54
N GLY A 112 5.16 27.95 -3.76
CA GLY A 112 6.35 27.54 -4.51
C GLY A 112 6.31 26.12 -5.09
N ILE A 113 5.14 25.49 -5.17
CA ILE A 113 4.95 24.21 -5.86
C ILE A 113 4.48 24.51 -7.29
N GLY A 114 5.37 25.08 -8.08
CA GLY A 114 5.18 25.37 -9.49
C GLY A 114 6.50 25.18 -10.20
N GLU A 115 6.61 24.05 -10.90
CA GLU A 115 7.61 23.66 -11.91
C GLU A 115 9.00 24.32 -11.81
N SER A 116 9.99 23.51 -11.42
CA SER A 116 11.43 23.76 -11.49
C SER A 116 12.04 24.51 -10.29
N LEU A 117 12.56 23.75 -9.31
CA LEU A 117 14.00 23.62 -9.02
C LEU A 117 14.24 22.89 -7.68
N ILE A 118 15.03 21.82 -7.78
CA ILE A 118 15.83 21.09 -6.77
C ILE A 118 15.72 21.59 -5.32
N PHE A 119 15.12 20.79 -4.44
CA PHE A 119 15.17 21.02 -3.00
C PHE A 119 16.43 20.39 -2.39
N ASP A 120 17.40 21.23 -2.03
CA ASP A 120 18.64 20.87 -1.35
C ASP A 120 18.43 20.81 0.16
N LYS A 121 18.89 19.74 0.81
CA LYS A 121 18.61 19.43 2.22
C LYS A 121 19.64 20.04 3.19
N SER A 122 20.32 21.11 2.80
CA SER A 122 21.34 21.79 3.63
C SER A 122 20.78 22.92 4.53
N LEU A 123 19.46 22.98 4.74
CA LEU A 123 18.79 24.02 5.53
C LEU A 123 18.21 23.51 6.87
N LEU A 124 18.77 22.44 7.43
CA LEU A 124 18.55 22.07 8.84
C LEU A 124 19.89 22.00 9.58
#